data_AF-A0A3C1HVM3-F1
#
_entry.id   AF-A0A3C1HVM3-F1
#
_cell.length_a   1.000
_cell.length_b   1.000
_cell.length_c   1.000
_cell.angle_alpha   90.00
_cell.angle_beta   90.00
_cell.angle_gamma   90.00
#
_symmetry.space_group_name_H-M   'P 1'
#
loop_
_entity.id
_entity.type
_entity.pdbx_description
1 polymer ?
#
loop_
_entity_poly.entity_id
_entity_poly.type
_entity_poly.pdbx_seq_one_letter_code
_entity_poly.pdbx_strand_id
1 'polypeptide(L)'
;MQSGEEIKAKVAKAVEDVRAQNPMAPSITNTVTIEFVANAQLAVGGSAAMVYLPDEGEAMAAAGKSLYINMGTLLPVYAETLPRTARRLCELKRPWVLDPVGIGIGGLRSELLKSFADKRPGIIRGNASEIIALASLWGIGSGQKSTVRGVDATDSVLQAKEDAKALARHTGGAVAVSGPEDFVTDGETSLLISGGSSFMPMITGAGCSLGGVMAIYACVADPFTAAVTGSCIYKFAGKSAHSKCRGPASFRTEFIDALYNATSQDVASNPFKLDIFGGK
;
A
#
# COMPACT_ATOMS: atom_id res chain seq x y z
N MET A 1 15.75 -13.29 -11.55
CA MET A 1 15.00 -12.07 -11.92
C MET A 1 13.70 -12.51 -12.57
N GLN A 2 12.55 -12.08 -12.05
CA GLN A 2 11.23 -12.53 -12.55
C GLN A 2 10.96 -11.92 -13.94
N SER A 3 10.43 -12.71 -14.87
CA SER A 3 10.07 -12.18 -16.20
C SER A 3 8.77 -11.36 -16.15
N GLY A 4 8.56 -10.47 -17.13
CA GLY A 4 7.32 -9.70 -17.22
C GLY A 4 6.07 -10.57 -17.33
N GLU A 5 6.14 -11.68 -18.07
CA GLU A 5 5.01 -12.62 -18.23
C GLU A 5 4.73 -13.42 -16.95
N GLU A 6 5.77 -13.81 -16.20
CA GLU A 6 5.59 -14.43 -14.88
C GLU A 6 4.88 -13.49 -13.90
N ILE A 7 5.26 -12.21 -13.89
CA ILE A 7 4.62 -11.20 -13.04
C ILE A 7 3.15 -11.05 -13.43
N LYS A 8 2.82 -10.95 -14.73
CA LYS A 8 1.43 -10.88 -15.20
C LYS A 8 0.61 -12.09 -14.77
N ALA A 9 1.15 -13.30 -14.90
CA ALA A 9 0.46 -14.52 -14.49
C ALA A 9 0.17 -14.54 -12.99
N LYS A 10 1.13 -14.12 -12.15
CA LYS A 10 0.94 -13.99 -10.71
C LYS A 10 -0.11 -12.93 -10.35
N VAL A 11 -0.10 -11.79 -11.03
CA VAL A 11 -1.09 -10.72 -10.86
C VAL A 11 -2.49 -11.22 -11.20
N ALA A 12 -2.67 -11.86 -12.36
CA ALA A 12 -3.96 -12.44 -12.75
C ALA A 12 -4.47 -13.44 -11.71
N LYS A 13 -3.58 -14.34 -11.27
CA LYS A 13 -3.88 -15.33 -10.24
C LYS A 13 -4.29 -14.70 -8.91
N ALA A 14 -3.61 -13.64 -8.47
CA ALA A 14 -3.94 -12.94 -7.22
C ALA A 14 -5.35 -12.33 -7.26
N VAL A 15 -5.76 -11.76 -8.40
CA VAL A 15 -7.13 -11.22 -8.60
C VAL A 15 -8.18 -12.34 -8.53
N GLU A 16 -7.92 -13.46 -9.18
CA GLU A 16 -8.82 -14.64 -9.15
C GLU A 16 -8.92 -15.23 -7.74
N ASP A 17 -7.79 -15.41 -7.06
CA ASP A 17 -7.73 -16.01 -5.73
C ASP A 17 -8.44 -15.11 -4.69
N VAL A 18 -8.30 -13.78 -4.75
CA VAL A 18 -9.04 -12.87 -3.88
C VAL A 18 -10.55 -13.01 -4.12
N ARG A 19 -11.00 -12.93 -5.37
CA ARG A 19 -12.44 -13.06 -5.70
C ARG A 19 -13.02 -14.41 -5.30
N ALA A 20 -12.25 -15.48 -5.45
CA ALA A 20 -12.70 -16.83 -5.11
C ALA A 20 -12.72 -17.10 -3.59
N GLN A 21 -11.77 -16.54 -2.84
CA GLN A 21 -11.62 -16.83 -1.41
C GLN A 21 -12.29 -15.80 -0.49
N ASN A 22 -12.63 -14.62 -1.00
CA ASN A 22 -13.09 -13.47 -0.22
C ASN A 22 -12.29 -13.26 1.10
N PRO A 23 -10.96 -13.08 1.02
CA PRO A 23 -10.13 -13.02 2.21
C PRO A 23 -10.39 -11.73 3.01
N MET A 24 -10.30 -11.85 4.33
CA MET A 24 -10.39 -10.70 5.24
C MET A 24 -8.99 -10.13 5.55
N ALA A 25 -8.82 -8.83 5.32
CA ALA A 25 -7.66 -8.06 5.80
C ALA A 25 -8.15 -6.89 6.67
N PRO A 26 -8.08 -7.01 8.01
CA PRO A 26 -8.44 -5.94 8.92
C PRO A 26 -7.56 -4.70 8.70
N SER A 27 -8.10 -3.53 9.03
CA SER A 27 -7.43 -2.24 8.87
C SER A 27 -7.49 -1.44 10.17
N ILE A 28 -6.34 -0.99 10.66
CA ILE A 28 -6.22 0.10 11.62
C ILE A 28 -5.88 1.34 10.80
N THR A 29 -6.87 2.19 10.56
CA THR A 29 -6.71 3.35 9.66
C THR A 29 -7.28 4.64 10.24
N ASN A 30 -7.09 5.72 9.49
CA ASN A 30 -7.47 7.05 9.88
C ASN A 30 -8.98 7.29 9.69
N THR A 31 -9.55 8.08 10.59
CA THR A 31 -10.99 8.40 10.63
C THR A 31 -11.48 9.15 9.40
N VAL A 32 -10.59 9.80 8.64
CA VAL A 32 -10.93 10.60 7.45
C VAL A 32 -11.28 9.70 6.26
N THR A 33 -10.66 8.52 6.16
CA THR A 33 -10.72 7.68 4.96
C THR A 33 -11.23 6.26 5.22
N ILE A 34 -11.63 5.95 6.46
CA ILE A 34 -11.95 4.59 6.90
C ILE A 34 -13.04 3.90 6.07
N GLU A 35 -14.12 4.61 5.72
CA GLU A 35 -15.18 4.08 4.87
C GLU A 35 -14.68 3.81 3.44
N PHE A 36 -13.81 4.67 2.91
CA PHE A 36 -13.31 4.52 1.55
C PHE A 36 -12.29 3.38 1.44
N VAL A 37 -11.48 3.19 2.48
CA VAL A 37 -10.62 2.00 2.64
C VAL A 37 -11.48 0.73 2.66
N ALA A 38 -12.55 0.70 3.46
CA ALA A 38 -13.47 -0.45 3.53
C ALA A 38 -14.07 -0.76 2.15
N ASN A 39 -14.62 0.24 1.49
CA ASN A 39 -15.27 0.09 0.20
C ASN A 39 -14.31 -0.36 -0.89
N ALA A 40 -13.06 0.11 -0.89
CA ALA A 40 -12.06 -0.38 -1.84
C ALA A 40 -11.69 -1.85 -1.58
N GLN A 41 -11.53 -2.26 -0.31
CA GLN A 41 -11.27 -3.66 0.05
C GLN A 41 -12.42 -4.59 -0.36
N LEU A 42 -13.66 -4.15 -0.15
CA LEU A 42 -14.86 -4.87 -0.59
C LEU A 42 -14.95 -4.94 -2.11
N ALA A 43 -14.69 -3.82 -2.81
CA ALA A 43 -14.78 -3.73 -4.27
C ALA A 43 -13.86 -4.73 -4.97
N VAL A 44 -12.62 -4.91 -4.49
CA VAL A 44 -11.68 -5.89 -5.07
C VAL A 44 -12.01 -7.35 -4.73
N GLY A 45 -13.11 -7.61 -4.01
CA GLY A 45 -13.58 -8.94 -3.67
C GLY A 45 -13.08 -9.47 -2.32
N GLY A 46 -12.54 -8.62 -1.45
CA GLY A 46 -12.16 -8.98 -0.09
C GLY A 46 -13.23 -8.71 0.96
N SER A 47 -12.90 -8.90 2.24
CA SER A 47 -13.71 -8.46 3.38
C SER A 47 -12.93 -7.45 4.22
N ALA A 48 -13.63 -6.42 4.71
CA ALA A 48 -13.06 -5.35 5.52
C ALA A 48 -13.51 -5.45 6.98
N ALA A 49 -12.58 -5.20 7.91
CA ALA A 49 -12.85 -5.03 9.34
C ALA A 49 -12.02 -3.87 9.86
N MET A 50 -12.64 -2.91 10.56
CA MET A 50 -12.00 -1.68 11.00
C MET A 50 -11.73 -1.72 12.49
N VAL A 51 -10.47 -1.59 12.89
CA VAL A 51 -10.01 -1.92 14.22
C VAL A 51 -9.47 -0.69 14.94
N TYR A 52 -9.89 -0.53 16.20
CA TYR A 52 -9.46 0.58 17.04
C TYR A 52 -8.78 0.12 18.32
N LEU A 53 -9.28 -0.95 18.93
CA LEU A 53 -8.90 -1.34 20.28
C LEU A 53 -7.70 -2.30 20.28
N PRO A 54 -6.86 -2.27 21.33
CA PRO A 54 -5.66 -3.10 21.38
C PRO A 54 -5.90 -4.61 21.36
N ASP A 55 -6.92 -5.08 22.06
CA ASP A 55 -7.34 -6.48 22.12
C ASP A 55 -7.97 -6.94 20.80
N GLU A 56 -8.80 -6.09 20.18
CA GLU A 56 -9.31 -6.31 18.82
C GLU A 56 -8.17 -6.40 17.81
N GLY A 57 -7.14 -5.55 17.93
CA GLY A 57 -5.94 -5.58 17.08
C GLY A 57 -5.21 -6.91 17.10
N GLU A 58 -4.99 -7.46 18.29
CA GLU A 58 -4.36 -8.77 18.47
C GLU A 58 -5.26 -9.92 17.95
N ALA A 59 -6.56 -9.86 18.22
CA ALA A 59 -7.53 -10.84 17.75
C ALA A 59 -7.61 -10.85 16.21
N MET A 60 -7.65 -9.66 15.60
CA MET A 60 -7.72 -9.48 14.16
C MET A 60 -6.42 -9.87 13.46
N ALA A 61 -5.26 -9.63 14.07
CA ALA A 61 -3.98 -10.16 13.59
C ALA A 61 -3.96 -11.71 13.57
N ALA A 62 -4.66 -12.37 14.51
CA ALA A 62 -4.77 -13.81 14.56
C ALA A 62 -5.77 -14.37 13.54
N ALA A 63 -6.92 -13.71 13.38
CA ALA A 63 -8.00 -14.14 12.49
C ALA A 63 -7.70 -13.86 11.01
N GLY A 64 -7.08 -12.71 10.70
CA GLY A 64 -6.74 -12.31 9.34
C GLY A 64 -5.53 -13.04 8.76
N LYS A 65 -5.44 -13.07 7.43
CA LYS A 65 -4.23 -13.52 6.71
C LYS A 65 -3.23 -12.39 6.47
N SER A 66 -3.71 -11.15 6.48
CA SER A 66 -2.92 -9.92 6.46
C SER A 66 -3.64 -8.81 7.26
N LEU A 67 -2.98 -7.67 7.46
CA LEU A 67 -3.52 -6.51 8.17
C LEU A 67 -2.95 -5.22 7.58
N TYR A 68 -3.75 -4.17 7.51
CA TYR A 68 -3.34 -2.83 7.08
C TYR A 68 -3.19 -1.88 8.28
N ILE A 69 -2.03 -1.23 8.41
CA ILE A 69 -1.76 -0.20 9.42
C ILE A 69 -1.46 1.12 8.70
N ASN A 70 -2.32 2.12 8.90
CA ASN A 70 -2.16 3.48 8.39
C ASN A 70 -1.92 4.46 9.55
N MET A 71 -0.90 5.30 9.43
CA MET A 71 -0.46 6.22 10.48
C MET A 71 -1.13 7.60 10.45
N GLY A 72 -2.16 7.77 9.62
CA GLY A 72 -2.98 8.98 9.55
C GLY A 72 -3.85 9.17 10.80
N THR A 73 -4.19 10.42 11.11
CA THR A 73 -5.04 10.85 12.25
C THR A 73 -4.96 9.98 13.52
N LEU A 74 -3.73 9.76 14.03
CA LEU A 74 -3.52 8.91 15.21
C LEU A 74 -4.34 9.38 16.42
N LEU A 75 -5.05 8.44 17.04
CA LEU A 75 -5.74 8.62 18.31
C LEU A 75 -4.86 8.13 19.47
N PRO A 76 -5.03 8.64 20.71
CA PRO A 76 -4.24 8.19 21.87
C PRO A 76 -4.26 6.67 22.10
N VAL A 77 -5.38 5.98 21.81
CA VAL A 77 -5.52 4.52 21.92
C VAL A 77 -4.52 3.74 21.03
N TYR A 78 -4.01 4.36 19.97
CA TYR A 78 -3.05 3.74 19.06
C TYR A 78 -1.64 3.64 19.61
N ALA A 79 -1.33 4.40 20.69
CA ALA A 79 -0.09 4.20 21.44
C ALA A 79 0.02 2.77 22.01
N GLU A 80 -1.13 2.15 22.33
CA GLU A 80 -1.18 0.77 22.81
C GLU A 80 -1.52 -0.21 21.67
N THR A 81 -2.49 0.14 20.82
CA THR A 81 -3.02 -0.77 19.80
C THR A 81 -1.99 -1.18 18.77
N LEU A 82 -1.24 -0.22 18.22
CA LEU A 82 -0.35 -0.49 17.10
C LEU A 82 0.87 -1.35 17.48
N PRO A 83 1.59 -1.09 18.60
CA PRO A 83 2.68 -1.96 19.02
C PRO A 83 2.25 -3.39 19.35
N ARG A 84 1.07 -3.56 19.96
CA ARG A 84 0.47 -4.88 20.27
C ARG A 84 0.14 -5.64 19.00
N THR A 85 -0.57 -4.99 18.08
CA THR A 85 -0.93 -5.58 16.77
C THR A 85 0.30 -5.96 15.96
N ALA A 86 1.27 -5.05 15.80
CA ALA A 86 2.50 -5.32 15.03
C ALA A 86 3.30 -6.47 15.62
N ARG A 87 3.44 -6.53 16.95
CA ARG A 87 4.09 -7.66 17.64
C ARG A 87 3.38 -8.98 17.32
N ARG A 88 2.05 -8.99 17.42
CA ARG A 88 1.25 -10.19 17.16
C ARG A 88 1.37 -10.68 15.72
N LEU A 89 1.38 -9.76 14.75
CA LEU A 89 1.63 -10.07 13.34
C LEU A 89 3.01 -10.71 13.13
N CYS A 90 4.06 -10.20 13.79
CA CYS A 90 5.39 -10.80 13.74
C CYS A 90 5.43 -12.22 14.33
N GLU A 91 4.83 -12.43 15.51
CA GLU A 91 4.77 -13.75 16.17
C GLU A 91 4.09 -14.80 15.28
N LEU A 92 3.02 -14.39 14.59
CA LEU A 92 2.26 -15.24 13.68
C LEU A 92 2.84 -15.32 12.26
N LYS A 93 3.91 -14.57 11.98
CA LYS A 93 4.52 -14.44 10.64
C LYS A 93 3.50 -14.03 9.57
N ARG A 94 2.57 -13.13 9.93
CA ARG A 94 1.57 -12.59 9.01
C ARG A 94 2.16 -11.40 8.24
N PRO A 95 2.06 -11.37 6.90
CA PRO A 95 2.42 -10.16 6.16
C PRO A 95 1.44 -9.04 6.52
N TRP A 96 1.94 -7.83 6.66
CA TRP A 96 1.12 -6.65 6.95
C TRP A 96 1.62 -5.45 6.16
N VAL A 97 0.71 -4.50 5.93
CA VAL A 97 0.96 -3.31 5.12
C VAL A 97 1.11 -2.11 6.05
N LEU A 98 2.23 -1.41 5.94
CA LEU A 98 2.49 -0.15 6.64
C LEU A 98 2.34 1.03 5.68
N ASP A 99 1.49 1.98 6.06
CA ASP A 99 1.33 3.27 5.38
C ASP A 99 1.71 4.41 6.33
N PRO A 100 2.93 4.98 6.22
CA PRO A 100 3.51 5.91 7.19
C PRO A 100 2.97 7.34 7.02
N VAL A 101 1.68 7.49 6.70
CA VAL A 101 1.02 8.77 6.43
C VAL A 101 1.40 9.85 7.44
N GLY A 102 1.89 10.98 6.93
CA GLY A 102 2.22 12.14 7.75
C GLY A 102 3.43 11.94 8.66
N ILE A 103 4.34 11.01 8.32
CA ILE A 103 5.65 10.90 8.97
C ILE A 103 6.34 12.28 9.05
N GLY A 104 7.02 12.54 10.17
CA GLY A 104 7.60 13.86 10.48
C GLY A 104 6.66 14.79 11.24
N ILE A 105 5.39 14.43 11.41
CA ILE A 105 4.42 15.19 12.22
C ILE A 105 4.19 14.45 13.55
N GLY A 106 4.47 15.13 14.68
CA GLY A 106 4.17 14.66 16.03
C GLY A 106 5.12 13.58 16.59
N GLY A 107 5.28 13.57 17.93
CA GLY A 107 6.17 12.66 18.65
C GLY A 107 5.71 11.20 18.57
N LEU A 108 4.44 10.93 18.93
CA LEU A 108 3.89 9.58 18.97
C LEU A 108 4.04 8.82 17.65
N ARG A 109 3.75 9.47 16.52
CA ARG A 109 3.88 8.86 15.19
C ARG A 109 5.31 8.42 14.91
N SER A 110 6.27 9.29 15.23
CA SER A 110 7.69 9.02 15.02
C SER A 110 8.19 7.88 15.91
N GLU A 111 7.74 7.83 17.17
CA GLU A 111 8.07 6.74 18.11
C GLU A 111 7.52 5.39 17.63
N LEU A 112 6.25 5.36 17.23
CA LEU A 112 5.61 4.14 16.71
C LEU A 112 6.29 3.66 15.43
N LEU A 113 6.54 4.55 14.47
CA LEU A 113 7.23 4.19 13.23
C LEU A 113 8.65 3.67 13.48
N LYS A 114 9.41 4.27 14.41
CA LYS A 114 10.71 3.72 14.83
C LYS A 114 10.58 2.31 15.39
N SER A 115 9.55 2.06 16.21
CA SER A 115 9.32 0.74 16.80
C SER A 115 8.99 -0.36 15.77
N PHE A 116 8.61 0.02 14.55
CA PHE A 116 8.30 -0.91 13.46
C PHE A 116 9.49 -1.29 12.59
N ALA A 117 10.64 -0.64 12.74
CA ALA A 117 11.83 -0.91 11.92
C ALA A 117 12.25 -2.39 11.94
N ASP A 118 12.11 -3.04 13.11
CA ASP A 118 12.45 -4.46 13.30
C ASP A 118 11.24 -5.40 13.19
N LYS A 119 10.05 -4.88 12.86
CA LYS A 119 8.80 -5.65 12.74
C LYS A 119 8.51 -6.14 11.32
N ARG A 120 9.38 -5.79 10.36
CA ARG A 120 9.40 -6.29 8.98
C ARG A 120 7.99 -6.33 8.34
N PRO A 121 7.34 -5.17 8.13
CA PRO A 121 6.12 -5.12 7.32
C PRO A 121 6.35 -5.80 5.98
N GLY A 122 5.36 -6.56 5.52
CA GLY A 122 5.42 -7.25 4.24
C GLY A 122 5.37 -6.25 3.08
N ILE A 123 4.58 -5.19 3.22
CA ILE A 123 4.50 -4.11 2.24
C ILE A 123 4.61 -2.77 2.97
N ILE A 124 5.46 -1.87 2.47
CA ILE A 124 5.44 -0.46 2.85
C ILE A 124 4.89 0.33 1.67
N ARG A 125 3.85 1.13 1.89
CA ARG A 125 3.22 1.93 0.85
C ARG A 125 3.20 3.39 1.27
N GLY A 126 3.63 4.29 0.39
CA GLY A 126 3.63 5.74 0.67
C GLY A 126 3.89 6.57 -0.59
N ASN A 127 3.79 7.88 -0.50
CA ASN A 127 4.33 8.78 -1.53
C ASN A 127 5.87 8.87 -1.42
N ALA A 128 6.51 9.52 -2.39
CA ALA A 128 7.98 9.62 -2.44
C ALA A 128 8.58 10.21 -1.15
N SER A 129 8.04 11.31 -0.64
CA SER A 129 8.54 11.98 0.57
C SER A 129 8.36 11.14 1.82
N GLU A 130 7.24 10.43 1.95
CA GLU A 130 6.98 9.51 3.05
C GLU A 130 7.98 8.35 3.08
N ILE A 131 8.31 7.80 1.91
CA ILE A 131 9.27 6.70 1.77
C ILE A 131 10.70 7.16 2.09
N ILE A 132 11.13 8.31 1.57
CA ILE A 132 12.44 8.91 1.90
C ILE A 132 12.53 9.20 3.40
N ALA A 133 11.48 9.79 3.97
CA ALA A 133 11.44 10.09 5.40
C ALA A 133 11.48 8.82 6.27
N LEU A 134 10.80 7.74 5.86
CA LEU A 134 10.80 6.48 6.61
C LEU A 134 12.18 5.80 6.55
N ALA A 135 12.80 5.78 5.37
CA ALA A 135 14.16 5.26 5.22
C ALA A 135 15.14 6.02 6.12
N SER A 136 15.06 7.36 6.12
CA SER A 136 15.85 8.21 7.01
C SER A 136 15.58 7.94 8.50
N LEU A 137 14.30 7.79 8.89
CA LEU A 137 13.90 7.48 10.26
C LEU A 137 14.46 6.14 10.76
N TRP A 138 14.54 5.14 9.87
CA TRP A 138 15.07 3.81 10.16
C TRP A 138 16.58 3.72 9.96
N GLY A 139 17.25 4.82 9.55
CA GLY A 139 18.70 4.85 9.34
C GLY A 139 19.17 4.00 8.16
N ILE A 140 18.32 3.83 7.14
CA ILE A 140 18.60 3.04 5.94
C ILE A 140 18.44 3.90 4.67
N GLY A 141 18.99 3.43 3.55
CA GLY A 141 18.85 4.08 2.26
C GLY A 141 19.98 5.06 1.93
N SER A 142 19.65 6.05 1.10
CA SER A 142 20.57 6.98 0.45
C SER A 142 21.15 8.05 1.38
N GLY A 143 20.60 8.20 2.59
CA GLY A 143 20.93 9.27 3.52
C GLY A 143 20.35 10.64 3.14
N GLN A 144 19.49 10.70 2.12
CA GLN A 144 18.74 11.91 1.78
C GLN A 144 17.77 12.28 2.90
N LYS A 145 17.67 13.58 3.21
CA LYS A 145 16.67 14.10 4.13
C LYS A 145 15.53 14.67 3.31
N SER A 146 14.33 14.11 3.44
CA SER A 146 13.13 14.67 2.82
C SER A 146 12.78 16.02 3.49
N THR A 147 12.32 16.97 2.68
CA THR A 147 11.72 18.23 3.14
C THR A 147 10.21 18.03 3.35
N VAL A 148 9.82 17.17 4.30
CA VAL A 148 8.40 16.88 4.54
C VAL A 148 7.65 18.16 4.96
N ARG A 149 6.79 18.67 4.08
CA ARG A 149 5.84 19.76 4.35
C ARG A 149 4.41 19.24 4.17
N GLY A 150 3.93 18.47 5.15
CA GLY A 150 2.55 17.95 5.12
C GLY A 150 2.34 16.76 4.18
N VAL A 151 1.08 16.46 3.87
CA VAL A 151 0.66 15.34 2.99
C VAL A 151 0.84 15.63 1.49
N ASP A 152 1.08 16.89 1.12
CA ASP A 152 1.16 17.38 -0.27
C ASP A 152 2.61 17.55 -0.76
N ALA A 153 3.49 16.60 -0.46
CA ALA A 153 4.91 16.72 -0.75
C ALA A 153 5.25 16.52 -2.25
N THR A 154 6.33 17.17 -2.72
CA THR A 154 6.68 17.34 -4.15
C THR A 154 7.82 16.43 -4.63
N ASP A 155 8.36 15.55 -3.79
CA ASP A 155 9.44 14.65 -4.22
C ASP A 155 8.94 13.70 -5.32
N SER A 156 9.78 13.49 -6.32
CA SER A 156 9.47 12.59 -7.43
C SER A 156 9.72 11.13 -7.04
N VAL A 157 9.00 10.22 -7.68
CA VAL A 157 9.19 8.77 -7.53
C VAL A 157 10.64 8.35 -7.85
N LEU A 158 11.32 9.05 -8.78
CA LEU A 158 12.71 8.79 -9.12
C LEU A 158 13.65 9.02 -7.93
N GLN A 159 13.40 10.06 -7.12
CA GLN A 159 14.22 10.37 -5.94
C GLN A 159 14.07 9.30 -4.85
N ALA A 160 12.87 8.71 -4.71
CA ALA A 160 12.60 7.70 -3.68
C ALA A 160 13.06 6.27 -4.05
N LYS A 161 13.54 6.02 -5.27
CA LYS A 161 13.85 4.64 -5.74
C LYS A 161 14.85 3.91 -4.85
N GLU A 162 15.97 4.54 -4.52
CA GLU A 162 17.03 3.89 -3.74
C GLU A 162 16.61 3.66 -2.29
N ASP A 163 15.85 4.59 -1.70
CA ASP A 163 15.28 4.43 -0.37
C ASP A 163 14.21 3.33 -0.34
N ALA A 164 13.36 3.26 -1.36
CA ALA A 164 12.37 2.19 -1.52
C ALA A 164 13.03 0.82 -1.64
N LYS A 165 14.07 0.69 -2.47
CA LYS A 165 14.84 -0.57 -2.60
C LYS A 165 15.52 -0.94 -1.28
N ALA A 166 16.07 0.02 -0.55
CA ALA A 166 16.71 -0.22 0.74
C ALA A 166 15.70 -0.69 1.81
N LEU A 167 14.53 -0.05 1.89
CA LEU A 167 13.42 -0.46 2.76
C LEU A 167 12.94 -1.88 2.43
N ALA A 168 12.80 -2.21 1.14
CA ALA A 168 12.37 -3.54 0.70
C ALA A 168 13.40 -4.61 1.11
N ARG A 169 14.70 -4.38 0.88
CA ARG A 169 15.77 -5.28 1.34
C ARG A 169 15.82 -5.42 2.86
N HIS A 170 15.64 -4.33 3.60
CA HIS A 170 15.67 -4.32 5.07
C HIS A 170 14.54 -5.18 5.66
N THR A 171 13.35 -5.06 5.10
CA THR A 171 12.16 -5.80 5.56
C THR A 171 12.08 -7.22 5.00
N GLY A 172 12.70 -7.47 3.84
CA GLY A 172 12.48 -8.67 3.04
C GLY A 172 11.10 -8.71 2.36
N GLY A 173 10.43 -7.56 2.29
CA GLY A 173 9.10 -7.38 1.71
C GLY A 173 9.15 -6.56 0.42
N ALA A 174 8.08 -5.79 0.18
CA ALA A 174 7.97 -4.89 -0.96
C ALA A 174 7.72 -3.45 -0.53
N VAL A 175 8.14 -2.50 -1.36
CA VAL A 175 7.80 -1.08 -1.22
C VAL A 175 7.06 -0.61 -2.47
N ALA A 176 5.94 0.08 -2.27
CA ALA A 176 5.16 0.75 -3.31
C ALA A 176 5.16 2.27 -3.08
N VAL A 177 5.79 2.99 -4.00
CA VAL A 177 5.85 4.45 -4.04
C VAL A 177 4.80 4.95 -5.01
N SER A 178 3.74 5.59 -4.51
CA SER A 178 2.68 6.12 -5.37
C SER A 178 3.06 7.46 -6.00
N GLY A 179 2.67 7.66 -7.26
CA GLY A 179 2.88 8.90 -8.02
C GLY A 179 2.08 8.89 -9.33
N PRO A 180 2.39 9.77 -10.31
CA PRO A 180 1.82 9.67 -11.64
C PRO A 180 2.04 8.29 -12.27
N GLU A 181 3.27 7.78 -12.18
CA GLU A 181 3.59 6.37 -12.28
C GLU A 181 3.90 5.85 -10.88
N ASP A 182 3.46 4.65 -10.55
CA ASP A 182 3.84 4.02 -9.29
C ASP A 182 5.14 3.25 -9.48
N PHE A 183 6.02 3.29 -8.48
CA PHE A 183 7.22 2.45 -8.44
C PHE A 183 7.06 1.37 -7.38
N VAL A 184 7.21 0.12 -7.77
CA VAL A 184 7.08 -1.03 -6.86
C VAL A 184 8.34 -1.88 -6.91
N THR A 185 8.91 -2.23 -5.77
CA THR A 185 10.14 -3.04 -5.69
C THR A 185 10.14 -4.00 -4.50
N ASP A 186 10.76 -5.16 -4.66
CA ASP A 186 11.15 -6.09 -3.58
C ASP A 186 12.61 -5.91 -3.13
N GLY A 187 13.30 -4.88 -3.66
CA GLY A 187 14.71 -4.60 -3.41
C GLY A 187 15.67 -5.18 -4.46
N GLU A 188 15.20 -6.11 -5.29
CA GLU A 188 15.95 -6.73 -6.40
C GLU A 188 15.29 -6.47 -7.76
N THR A 189 13.98 -6.75 -7.85
CA THR A 189 13.11 -6.47 -8.97
C THR A 189 12.38 -5.15 -8.72
N SER A 190 12.17 -4.37 -9.77
CA SER A 190 11.54 -3.05 -9.70
C SER A 190 10.66 -2.82 -10.93
N LEU A 191 9.47 -2.26 -10.73
CA LEU A 191 8.51 -1.94 -11.79
C LEU A 191 8.11 -0.47 -11.73
N LEU A 192 7.91 0.14 -12.89
CA LEU A 192 7.17 1.39 -13.06
C LEU A 192 5.80 1.06 -13.67
N ILE A 193 4.73 1.38 -12.95
CA ILE A 193 3.35 1.03 -13.31
C ILE A 193 2.60 2.31 -13.71
N SER A 194 2.15 2.36 -14.95
CA SER A 194 1.51 3.54 -15.55
C SER A 194 -0.03 3.41 -15.55
N GLY A 195 -0.73 4.54 -15.70
CA GLY A 195 -2.19 4.61 -15.75
C GLY A 195 -2.74 5.61 -14.71
N GLY A 196 -3.89 5.32 -14.15
CA GLY A 196 -4.53 6.14 -13.13
C GLY A 196 -5.24 7.37 -13.70
N SER A 197 -5.43 8.39 -12.87
CA SER A 197 -6.15 9.61 -13.23
C SER A 197 -5.66 10.82 -12.44
N SER A 198 -5.70 12.00 -13.07
CA SER A 198 -5.50 13.29 -12.40
C SER A 198 -6.57 13.62 -11.36
N PHE A 199 -7.70 12.90 -11.33
CA PHE A 199 -8.71 13.03 -10.28
C PHE A 199 -8.41 12.22 -9.00
N MET A 200 -7.47 11.26 -9.03
CA MET A 200 -7.16 10.45 -7.84
C MET A 200 -6.67 11.32 -6.66
N PRO A 201 -5.82 12.34 -6.84
CA PRO A 201 -5.45 13.26 -5.75
C PRO A 201 -6.61 14.14 -5.26
N MET A 202 -7.72 14.25 -6.02
CA MET A 202 -8.86 15.10 -5.67
C MET A 202 -9.93 14.37 -4.85
N ILE A 203 -9.74 13.07 -4.55
CA ILE A 203 -10.61 12.31 -3.67
C ILE A 203 -9.83 11.86 -2.44
N THR A 204 -10.32 12.24 -1.25
CA THR A 204 -9.67 11.84 0.00
C THR A 204 -9.66 10.32 0.12
N GLY A 205 -8.53 9.75 0.55
CA GLY A 205 -8.39 8.32 0.73
C GLY A 205 -8.02 7.49 -0.50
N ALA A 206 -7.86 8.08 -1.70
CA ALA A 206 -7.30 7.34 -2.86
C ALA A 206 -5.99 6.64 -2.51
N GLY A 207 -5.05 7.36 -1.88
CA GLY A 207 -3.81 6.75 -1.40
C GLY A 207 -4.03 5.71 -0.31
N CYS A 208 -4.73 6.08 0.77
CA CYS A 208 -4.91 5.20 1.94
C CYS A 208 -5.61 3.87 1.57
N SER A 209 -6.63 3.94 0.70
CA SER A 209 -7.36 2.75 0.25
C SER A 209 -6.49 1.77 -0.54
N LEU A 210 -5.47 2.25 -1.26
CA LEU A 210 -4.50 1.38 -1.94
C LEU A 210 -3.75 0.47 -0.95
N GLY A 211 -3.37 0.99 0.22
CA GLY A 211 -2.74 0.18 1.27
C GLY A 211 -3.66 -0.93 1.79
N GLY A 212 -4.95 -0.63 1.98
CA GLY A 212 -5.96 -1.62 2.34
C GLY A 212 -6.16 -2.69 1.27
N VAL A 213 -6.17 -2.31 0.00
CA VAL A 213 -6.27 -3.25 -1.14
C VAL A 213 -5.01 -4.11 -1.28
N MET A 214 -3.82 -3.56 -1.07
CA MET A 214 -2.58 -4.34 -1.02
C MET A 214 -2.61 -5.37 0.11
N ALA A 215 -3.21 -5.05 1.27
CA ALA A 215 -3.39 -6.01 2.35
C ALA A 215 -4.33 -7.16 1.98
N ILE A 216 -5.40 -6.89 1.21
CA ILE A 216 -6.29 -7.93 0.68
C ILE A 216 -5.52 -8.89 -0.24
N TYR A 217 -4.72 -8.36 -1.17
CA TYR A 217 -3.90 -9.23 -2.03
C TYR A 217 -2.80 -9.98 -1.28
N ALA A 218 -2.24 -9.39 -0.21
CA ALA A 218 -1.25 -10.03 0.64
C ALA A 218 -1.81 -11.23 1.43
N CYS A 219 -3.15 -11.40 1.48
CA CYS A 219 -3.77 -12.60 2.04
C CYS A 219 -3.59 -13.84 1.15
N VAL A 220 -3.32 -13.68 -0.15
CA VAL A 220 -3.28 -14.78 -1.13
C VAL A 220 -2.00 -14.83 -1.97
N ALA A 221 -1.18 -13.77 -1.92
CA ALA A 221 0.04 -13.66 -2.71
C ALA A 221 1.23 -13.19 -1.86
N ASP A 222 2.45 -13.39 -2.38
CA ASP A 222 3.65 -12.81 -1.78
C ASP A 222 3.61 -11.28 -1.81
N PRO A 223 4.35 -10.58 -0.92
CA PRO A 223 4.21 -9.14 -0.77
C PRO A 223 4.51 -8.32 -2.03
N PHE A 224 5.45 -8.77 -2.87
CA PHE A 224 5.76 -8.09 -4.12
C PHE A 224 4.61 -8.22 -5.11
N THR A 225 4.13 -9.45 -5.32
CA THR A 225 2.95 -9.70 -6.18
C THR A 225 1.74 -8.92 -5.69
N ALA A 226 1.49 -8.88 -4.38
CA ALA A 226 0.38 -8.14 -3.79
C ALA A 226 0.50 -6.62 -4.00
N ALA A 227 1.69 -6.05 -3.82
CA ALA A 227 1.95 -4.63 -4.08
C ALA A 227 1.76 -4.27 -5.56
N VAL A 228 2.30 -5.10 -6.48
CA VAL A 228 2.13 -4.92 -7.93
C VAL A 228 0.66 -5.02 -8.32
N THR A 229 -0.06 -6.04 -7.83
CA THR A 229 -1.48 -6.24 -8.12
C THR A 229 -2.31 -5.04 -7.65
N GLY A 230 -2.06 -4.56 -6.42
CA GLY A 230 -2.70 -3.37 -5.87
C GLY A 230 -2.48 -2.13 -6.72
N SER A 231 -1.24 -1.86 -7.13
CA SER A 231 -0.93 -0.71 -8.01
C SER A 231 -1.55 -0.87 -9.40
N CYS A 232 -1.47 -2.05 -10.02
CA CYS A 232 -2.05 -2.30 -11.34
C CYS A 232 -3.57 -2.08 -11.35
N ILE A 233 -4.31 -2.63 -10.37
CA ILE A 233 -5.76 -2.47 -10.34
C ILE A 233 -6.16 -1.01 -10.07
N TYR A 234 -5.41 -0.26 -9.26
CA TYR A 234 -5.65 1.16 -9.03
C TYR A 234 -5.39 2.01 -10.28
N LYS A 235 -4.30 1.71 -11.01
CA LYS A 235 -3.99 2.41 -12.26
C LYS A 235 -5.02 2.09 -13.35
N PHE A 236 -5.44 0.84 -13.47
CA PHE A 236 -6.52 0.44 -14.37
C PHE A 236 -7.83 1.14 -14.00
N ALA A 237 -8.27 1.03 -12.74
CA ALA A 237 -9.54 1.58 -12.28
C ALA A 237 -9.56 3.12 -12.40
N GLY A 238 -8.47 3.79 -12.08
CA GLY A 238 -8.33 5.24 -12.25
C GLY A 238 -8.50 5.65 -13.70
N LYS A 239 -7.86 4.94 -14.64
CA LYS A 239 -7.98 5.22 -16.08
C LYS A 239 -9.41 4.96 -16.57
N SER A 240 -10.01 3.84 -16.15
CA SER A 240 -11.39 3.47 -16.50
C SER A 240 -12.39 4.52 -16.01
N ALA A 241 -12.30 4.92 -14.74
CA ALA A 241 -13.18 5.92 -14.13
C ALA A 241 -13.01 7.32 -14.73
N HIS A 242 -11.80 7.70 -15.12
CA HIS A 242 -11.53 9.00 -15.73
C HIS A 242 -12.39 9.23 -16.98
N SER A 243 -12.58 8.20 -17.80
CA SER A 243 -13.36 8.30 -19.05
C SER A 243 -14.86 8.51 -18.85
N LYS A 244 -15.39 8.20 -17.65
CA LYS A 244 -16.82 8.23 -17.32
C LYS A 244 -17.21 9.37 -16.38
N CYS A 245 -16.24 9.90 -15.63
CA CYS A 245 -16.50 10.92 -14.63
C CYS A 245 -16.71 12.32 -15.24
N ARG A 246 -17.41 13.18 -14.50
CA ARG A 246 -17.63 14.60 -14.81
C ARG A 246 -16.90 15.54 -13.84
N GLY A 247 -16.21 14.98 -12.85
CA GLY A 247 -15.54 15.67 -11.77
C GLY A 247 -15.27 14.74 -10.58
N PRO A 248 -14.62 15.23 -9.50
CA PRO A 248 -14.10 14.39 -8.42
C PRO A 248 -15.14 13.50 -7.73
N ALA A 249 -16.35 14.02 -7.47
CA ALA A 249 -17.40 13.24 -6.82
C ALA A 249 -17.86 12.06 -7.69
N SER A 250 -18.18 12.30 -8.96
CA SER A 250 -18.50 11.21 -9.90
C SER A 250 -17.31 10.28 -10.15
N PHE A 251 -16.08 10.79 -10.13
CA PHE A 251 -14.88 9.97 -10.25
C PHE A 251 -14.77 8.99 -9.08
N ARG A 252 -15.04 9.41 -7.85
CA ARG A 252 -15.02 8.53 -6.67
C ARG A 252 -15.96 7.33 -6.86
N THR A 253 -17.17 7.57 -7.35
CA THR A 253 -18.16 6.51 -7.63
C THR A 253 -17.65 5.58 -8.73
N GLU A 254 -17.31 6.13 -9.89
CA GLU A 254 -16.83 5.35 -11.05
C GLU A 254 -15.55 4.57 -10.72
N PHE A 255 -14.71 5.09 -9.83
CA PHE A 255 -13.47 4.44 -9.40
C PHE A 255 -13.74 3.17 -8.59
N ILE A 256 -14.66 3.22 -7.62
CA ILE A 256 -15.05 2.02 -6.86
C ILE A 256 -15.70 0.98 -7.78
N ASP A 257 -16.58 1.41 -8.69
CA ASP A 257 -17.19 0.51 -9.67
C ASP A 257 -16.15 -0.10 -10.61
N ALA A 258 -15.14 0.67 -11.02
CA ALA A 258 -14.04 0.17 -11.84
C ALA A 258 -13.16 -0.84 -11.09
N LEU A 259 -12.91 -0.67 -9.79
CA LEU A 259 -12.25 -1.69 -8.96
C LEU A 259 -13.06 -2.99 -8.94
N TYR A 260 -14.38 -2.88 -8.74
CA TYR A 260 -15.28 -4.04 -8.70
C TYR A 260 -15.38 -4.79 -10.02
N ASN A 261 -15.40 -4.06 -11.13
CA ASN A 261 -15.57 -4.65 -12.47
C ASN A 261 -14.25 -5.11 -13.13
N ALA A 262 -13.08 -4.75 -12.58
CA ALA A 262 -11.79 -5.10 -13.16
C ALA A 262 -11.56 -6.62 -13.21
N THR A 263 -11.39 -7.19 -14.40
CA THR A 263 -11.07 -8.62 -14.55
C THR A 263 -9.60 -8.91 -14.23
N SER A 264 -9.24 -10.18 -13.99
CA SER A 264 -7.83 -10.58 -13.81
C SER A 264 -6.99 -10.21 -15.02
N GLN A 265 -7.55 -10.33 -16.23
CA GLN A 265 -6.90 -9.94 -17.48
C GLN A 265 -6.68 -8.42 -17.57
N ASP A 266 -7.66 -7.61 -17.16
CA ASP A 266 -7.52 -6.15 -17.16
C ASP A 266 -6.36 -5.70 -16.27
N VAL A 267 -6.28 -6.27 -15.06
CA VAL A 267 -5.25 -5.93 -14.07
C VAL A 267 -3.88 -6.43 -14.52
N ALA A 268 -3.78 -7.68 -15.01
CA ALA A 268 -2.53 -8.24 -15.50
C ALA A 268 -2.02 -7.55 -16.78
N SER A 269 -2.93 -7.01 -17.60
CA SER A 269 -2.57 -6.26 -18.81
C SER A 269 -2.27 -4.79 -18.54
N ASN A 270 -2.43 -4.30 -17.31
CA ASN A 270 -2.13 -2.91 -16.99
C ASN A 270 -0.65 -2.60 -17.32
N PRO A 271 -0.34 -1.50 -18.03
CA PRO A 271 1.01 -1.22 -18.48
C PRO A 271 2.00 -1.07 -17.31
N PHE A 272 3.09 -1.82 -17.37
CA PHE A 272 4.25 -1.62 -16.53
C PHE A 272 5.56 -1.83 -17.30
N LYS A 273 6.65 -1.24 -16.80
CA LYS A 273 8.01 -1.42 -17.31
C LYS A 273 8.87 -2.00 -16.19
N LEU A 274 9.67 -3.01 -16.50
CA LEU A 274 10.74 -3.45 -15.62
C LEU A 274 11.79 -2.34 -15.55
N ASP A 275 12.14 -1.91 -14.34
CA ASP A 275 13.23 -0.95 -14.11
C ASP A 275 14.56 -1.71 -14.18
N ILE A 276 14.96 -2.06 -15.41
CA ILE A 276 16.21 -2.74 -15.72
C ILE A 276 17.32 -1.69 -15.82
N PHE A 277 17.66 -1.02 -14.72
CA PHE A 277 18.84 -0.16 -14.68
C PHE A 277 19.68 -0.48 -13.44
N GLY A 278 20.69 -1.31 -13.69
CA GLY A 278 21.73 -1.75 -12.76
C GLY A 278 22.85 -2.48 -13.51
N GLY A 279 23.09 -2.12 -14.78
CA GLY A 279 24.32 -2.46 -15.51
C GLY A 279 25.21 -1.22 -15.50
N LYS A 280 26.45 -1.39 -15.05
CA LYS A 280 27.50 -0.37 -14.90
C LYS A 280 27.55 0.67 -16.02
#